data_AF-A0A3M1D014-F1
#
_entry.id   AF-A0A3M1D014-F1
#
_cell.length_a   1.000
_cell.length_b   1.000
_cell.length_c   1.000
_cell.angle_alpha   90.00
_cell.angle_beta   90.00
_cell.angle_gamma   90.00
#
_symmetry.space_group_name_H-M   'P 1'
#
loop_
_entity.id
_entity.type
_entity.pdbx_description
1 polymer ?
#
loop_
_entity_poly.entity_id
_entity_poly.type
_entity_poly.pdbx_seq_one_letter_code
_entity_poly.pdbx_strand_id
1 'polypeptide(L)'
;MLPGAMLLLTAAAVLAVGPPTGDIANYHVSAWLLRHGADLSMLYDYRWFTDRAVEVGYLDQLVGFAVLTPPSALLFAPFAELEPAAVARVWMAVEGLLMVGTALLLSRA
;
A
#
# COMPACT_ATOMS: atom_id res chain seq x y z
N MET A 1 7.85 28.42 10.22
CA MET A 1 6.71 28.04 9.36
C MET A 1 5.69 27.32 10.24
N LEU A 2 4.40 27.64 10.14
CA LEU A 2 3.36 26.91 10.89
C LEU A 2 3.38 25.42 10.46
N PRO A 3 3.33 24.47 11.40
CA PRO A 3 3.45 23.03 11.10
C PRO A 3 2.44 22.55 10.04
N GLY A 4 1.23 23.12 10.01
CA GLY A 4 0.23 22.82 8.98
C GLY A 4 0.64 23.24 7.55
N ALA A 5 1.35 24.36 7.37
CA ALA A 5 1.80 24.81 6.06
C ALA A 5 2.88 23.88 5.47
N MET A 6 3.75 23.34 6.33
CA MET A 6 4.77 22.37 5.90
C MET A 6 4.10 21.06 5.44
N LEU A 7 3.09 20.57 6.16
CA LEU A 7 2.37 19.35 5.79
C LEU A 7 1.57 19.48 4.49
N LEU A 8 0.98 20.64 4.22
CA LEU A 8 0.31 20.90 2.94
C LEU A 8 1.29 20.89 1.77
N LEU A 9 2.49 21.47 1.95
CA LEU A 9 3.55 21.43 0.93
C LEU A 9 4.03 20.00 0.69
N THR A 10 4.20 19.21 1.76
CA THR A 10 4.58 17.80 1.62
C THR A 10 3.47 16.99 0.96
N ALA A 11 2.18 17.27 1.22
CA ALA A 11 1.06 16.59 0.56
C ALA A 11 1.02 16.87 -0.95
N ALA A 12 1.23 18.14 -1.32
CA ALA A 12 1.34 18.52 -2.72
C ALA A 12 2.54 17.83 -3.40
N ALA A 13 3.67 17.70 -2.70
CA ALA A 13 4.84 16.98 -3.20
C ALA A 13 4.56 15.49 -3.43
N VAL A 14 3.89 14.80 -2.48
CA VAL A 14 3.52 13.38 -2.62
C VAL A 14 2.60 13.18 -3.83
N LEU A 15 1.59 14.03 -4.00
CA LEU A 15 0.68 13.96 -5.16
C LEU A 15 1.40 14.24 -6.48
N ALA A 16 2.41 15.12 -6.48
CA ALA A 16 3.19 15.44 -7.66
C ALA A 16 4.15 14.30 -8.08
N VAL A 17 4.65 13.51 -7.12
CA VAL A 17 5.53 12.35 -7.40
C VAL A 17 4.75 11.21 -8.07
N GLY A 18 3.47 11.05 -7.76
CA GLY A 18 2.63 10.01 -8.35
C GLY A 18 2.61 8.70 -7.54
N PRO A 19 1.96 7.64 -8.07
CA PRO A 19 1.61 6.48 -7.27
C PRO A 19 2.83 5.72 -6.77
N PRO A 20 2.83 5.23 -5.52
CA PRO A 20 3.94 4.43 -5.02
C PRO A 20 4.04 3.10 -5.78
N THR A 21 5.28 2.68 -6.05
CA THR A 21 5.58 1.50 -6.88
C THR A 21 6.14 0.32 -6.09
N GLY A 22 6.70 0.55 -4.90
CA GLY A 22 7.45 -0.46 -4.15
C GLY A 22 6.58 -1.32 -3.22
N ASP A 23 6.47 -0.92 -1.95
CA ASP A 23 5.98 -1.80 -0.89
C ASP A 23 4.49 -2.14 -0.94
N ILE A 24 3.70 -1.37 -1.71
CA ILE A 24 2.26 -1.62 -1.89
C ILE A 24 1.98 -3.05 -2.35
N ALA A 25 2.86 -3.59 -3.20
CA ALA A 25 2.68 -4.92 -3.74
C ALA A 25 2.68 -6.00 -2.65
N ASN A 26 3.49 -5.82 -1.60
CA ASN A 26 3.56 -6.77 -0.48
C ASN A 26 2.23 -6.84 0.28
N TYR A 27 1.61 -5.69 0.53
CA TYR A 27 0.30 -5.61 1.20
C TYR A 27 -0.83 -6.08 0.28
N HIS A 28 -0.76 -5.75 -1.00
CA HIS A 28 -1.78 -6.12 -1.96
C HIS A 28 -1.80 -7.62 -2.24
N VAL A 29 -0.64 -8.23 -2.52
CA VAL A 29 -0.53 -9.68 -2.78
C VAL A 29 -0.97 -10.49 -1.56
N SER A 30 -0.53 -10.10 -0.36
CA SER A 30 -0.96 -10.78 0.87
C SER A 30 -2.46 -10.63 1.15
N ALA A 31 -3.06 -9.47 0.86
CA ALA A 31 -4.49 -9.27 0.95
C ALA A 31 -5.28 -10.12 -0.07
N TRP A 32 -4.79 -10.20 -1.31
CA TRP A 32 -5.39 -11.04 -2.35
C TRP A 32 -5.38 -12.52 -1.96
N LEU A 33 -4.23 -13.03 -1.50
CA LEU A 33 -4.08 -14.41 -1.03
C LEU A 33 -5.03 -14.73 0.12
N LEU A 34 -5.14 -13.81 1.10
CA LEU A 34 -6.07 -13.94 2.21
C LEU A 34 -7.53 -13.99 1.74
N ARG A 35 -7.93 -13.09 0.83
CA ARG A 35 -9.30 -12.99 0.31
C ARG A 35 -9.70 -14.20 -0.53
N HIS A 36 -8.75 -14.81 -1.21
CA HIS A 36 -8.94 -16.01 -2.02
C HIS A 36 -8.79 -17.32 -1.23
N GLY A 37 -8.51 -17.26 0.08
CA GLY A 37 -8.38 -18.45 0.92
C GLY A 37 -7.16 -19.31 0.60
N ALA A 38 -6.09 -18.71 0.05
CA ALA A 38 -4.85 -19.40 -0.21
C ALA A 38 -4.22 -19.93 1.09
N ASP A 39 -3.44 -21.02 0.99
CA ASP A 39 -2.62 -21.47 2.12
C ASP A 39 -1.50 -20.45 2.38
N LEU A 40 -1.57 -19.78 3.54
CA LEU A 40 -0.62 -18.77 3.96
C LEU A 40 0.57 -19.35 4.74
N SER A 41 0.69 -20.68 4.85
CA SER A 41 1.83 -21.34 5.51
C SER A 41 3.18 -20.94 4.92
N MET A 42 3.19 -20.61 3.63
CA MET A 42 4.37 -20.23 2.86
C MET A 42 4.51 -18.71 2.67
N LEU A 43 3.72 -17.89 3.37
CA LEU A 43 3.70 -16.43 3.21
C LEU A 43 5.09 -15.77 3.36
N TYR A 44 5.95 -16.36 4.18
CA TYR A 44 7.31 -15.88 4.43
C TYR A 44 8.38 -16.47 3.49
N ASP A 45 8.01 -17.41 2.62
CA ASP A 45 8.90 -17.90 1.58
C ASP A 45 8.93 -16.89 0.43
N TYR A 46 10.10 -16.30 0.21
CA TYR A 46 10.27 -15.21 -0.74
C TYR A 46 9.97 -15.60 -2.19
N ARG A 47 10.38 -16.82 -2.60
CA ARG A 47 10.17 -17.29 -3.98
C ARG A 47 8.69 -17.59 -4.19
N TRP A 48 8.09 -18.35 -3.28
CA TRP A 48 6.67 -18.65 -3.32
C TRP A 48 5.82 -17.39 -3.36
N PHE A 49 6.14 -16.39 -2.53
CA PHE A 49 5.39 -15.14 -2.47
C PHE A 49 5.56 -14.30 -3.74
N THR A 50 6.78 -14.26 -4.31
CA THR A 50 7.03 -13.61 -5.60
C THR A 50 6.26 -14.30 -6.74
N ASP A 51 6.21 -15.62 -6.76
CA ASP A 51 5.45 -16.38 -7.76
C ASP A 51 3.95 -16.07 -7.68
N ARG A 52 3.40 -15.93 -6.46
CA ARG A 52 2.00 -15.51 -6.25
C ARG A 52 1.74 -14.09 -6.75
N ALA A 53 2.72 -13.20 -6.72
CA ALA A 53 2.56 -11.81 -7.17
C ALA A 53 2.23 -11.71 -8.65
N VAL A 54 2.74 -12.64 -9.46
CA VAL A 54 2.42 -12.75 -10.89
C VAL A 54 0.93 -12.99 -11.12
N GLU A 55 0.29 -13.81 -10.27
CA GLU A 55 -1.15 -14.10 -10.33
C GLU A 55 -2.01 -12.85 -10.04
N VAL A 56 -1.45 -11.89 -9.29
CA VAL A 56 -2.08 -10.60 -8.91
C VAL A 56 -1.76 -9.50 -9.94
N GLY A 57 -0.91 -9.76 -10.94
CA GLY A 57 -0.54 -8.83 -12.01
C GLY A 57 0.78 -8.08 -11.79
N TYR A 58 1.58 -8.46 -10.79
CA TYR A 58 2.93 -7.92 -10.58
C TYR A 58 3.97 -8.77 -11.33
N LEU A 59 4.07 -8.57 -12.65
CA LEU A 59 4.83 -9.45 -13.55
C LEU A 59 6.36 -9.39 -13.34
N ASP A 60 6.92 -8.19 -13.20
CA ASP A 60 8.38 -7.97 -13.16
C ASP A 60 8.85 -7.39 -11.80
N GLN A 61 8.06 -7.59 -10.75
CA GLN A 61 8.30 -7.00 -9.45
C GLN A 61 8.62 -8.06 -8.40
N LEU A 62 9.80 -7.93 -7.81
CA LEU A 62 10.20 -8.70 -6.64
C LEU A 62 9.42 -8.22 -5.41
N VAL A 63 8.74 -9.14 -4.73
CA VAL A 63 7.92 -8.85 -3.54
C VAL A 63 8.31 -9.75 -2.38
N GLY A 64 7.98 -9.35 -1.15
CA GLY A 64 8.27 -10.15 0.03
C GLY A 64 7.45 -9.75 1.24
N PHE A 65 7.10 -10.73 2.06
CA PHE A 65 6.35 -10.53 3.30
C PHE A 65 7.24 -10.61 4.56
N ALA A 66 8.56 -10.73 4.40
CA ALA A 66 9.51 -11.02 5.49
C ALA A 66 9.45 -10.06 6.68
N VAL A 67 9.16 -8.78 6.44
CA VAL A 67 9.11 -7.73 7.48
C VAL A 67 7.68 -7.40 7.92
N LEU A 68 6.68 -8.08 7.35
CA LEU A 68 5.27 -7.82 7.60
C LEU A 68 4.69 -8.86 8.58
N THR A 69 3.73 -8.41 9.39
CA THR A 69 2.97 -9.30 10.28
C THR A 69 1.70 -9.77 9.58
N PRO A 70 1.22 -11.01 9.78
CA PRO A 70 0.07 -11.52 9.03
C PRO A 70 -1.19 -10.63 9.10
N PRO A 71 -1.51 -9.96 10.23
CA PRO A 71 -2.62 -9.01 10.28
C PRO A 71 -2.49 -7.82 9.33
N SER A 72 -1.30 -7.46 8.85
CA SER A 72 -1.12 -6.33 7.91
C SER A 72 -1.81 -6.57 6.57
N ALA A 73 -2.03 -7.83 6.18
CA ALA A 73 -2.81 -8.19 4.99
C ALA A 73 -4.26 -7.68 5.06
N LEU A 74 -4.81 -7.52 6.25
CA LEU A 74 -6.18 -7.00 6.45
C LEU A 74 -6.32 -5.53 6.04
N LEU A 75 -5.22 -4.76 6.09
CA LEU A 75 -5.23 -3.34 5.73
C LEU A 75 -5.64 -3.13 4.26
N PHE A 76 -5.22 -4.05 3.39
CA PHE A 76 -5.49 -4.00 1.95
C PHE A 76 -6.61 -4.93 1.52
N ALA A 77 -7.25 -5.66 2.43
CA ALA A 77 -8.36 -6.56 2.11
C ALA A 77 -9.51 -5.90 1.32
N PRO A 78 -9.91 -4.62 1.56
CA PRO A 78 -10.92 -3.96 0.75
C PRO A 78 -10.50 -3.70 -0.70
N PHE A 79 -9.20 -3.72 -0.98
CA PHE A 79 -8.61 -3.38 -2.27
C PHE A 79 -8.05 -4.61 -3.00
N ALA A 80 -8.24 -5.81 -2.45
CA ALA A 80 -7.65 -7.04 -2.93
C ALA A 80 -8.00 -7.37 -4.39
N GLU A 81 -9.18 -6.99 -4.87
CA GLU A 81 -9.63 -7.30 -6.24
C GLU A 81 -9.23 -6.23 -7.26
N LEU A 82 -8.52 -5.19 -6.84
CA LEU A 82 -8.11 -4.11 -7.74
C LEU A 82 -6.82 -4.47 -8.49
N GLU A 83 -6.71 -4.01 -9.72
CA GLU A 83 -5.44 -4.12 -10.45
C GLU A 83 -4.32 -3.32 -9.74
N PRO A 84 -3.04 -3.74 -9.86
CA PRO A 84 -1.90 -3.07 -9.22
C PRO A 84 -1.87 -1.54 -9.38
N ALA A 85 -2.15 -1.05 -10.60
CA ALA A 85 -2.18 0.38 -10.87
C ALA A 85 -3.35 1.10 -10.19
N ALA A 86 -4.49 0.44 -10.03
CA ALA A 86 -5.64 0.97 -9.31
C ALA A 86 -5.36 1.03 -7.81
N VAL A 87 -4.76 -0.02 -7.23
CA VAL A 87 -4.33 -0.04 -5.82
C VAL A 87 -3.38 1.12 -5.51
N ALA A 88 -2.37 1.34 -6.35
CA ALA A 88 -1.41 2.43 -6.15
C ALA A 88 -2.07 3.82 -6.18
N ARG A 89 -3.03 4.04 -7.09
CA ARG A 89 -3.80 5.30 -7.15
C ARG A 89 -4.70 5.50 -5.94
N VAL A 90 -5.41 4.45 -5.50
CA VAL A 90 -6.27 4.51 -4.32
C VAL A 90 -5.45 4.79 -3.07
N TRP A 91 -4.32 4.11 -2.90
CA TRP A 91 -3.47 4.30 -1.74
C TRP A 91 -2.88 5.71 -1.67
N MET A 92 -2.40 6.26 -2.80
CA MET A 92 -1.96 7.64 -2.85
C MET A 92 -3.08 8.61 -2.45
N ALA A 93 -4.32 8.37 -2.89
CA ALA A 93 -5.45 9.20 -2.50
C ALA A 93 -5.72 9.11 -0.98
N VAL A 94 -5.62 7.92 -0.38
CA VAL A 94 -5.72 7.71 1.07
C VAL A 94 -4.61 8.47 1.82
N GLU A 95 -3.36 8.33 1.40
CA GLU A 95 -2.21 9.04 1.97
C GLU A 95 -2.41 10.56 1.90
N GLY A 96 -2.79 11.08 0.73
CA GLY A 96 -3.07 12.50 0.53
C GLY A 96 -4.19 13.02 1.43
N LEU A 97 -5.29 12.28 1.56
CA LEU A 97 -6.40 12.64 2.46
C LEU A 97 -5.98 12.66 3.93
N LEU A 98 -5.24 11.65 4.39
CA LEU A 98 -4.73 11.59 5.76
C LEU A 98 -3.80 12.76 6.07
N MET A 99 -2.97 13.13 5.10
CA MET A 99 -1.99 14.18 5.23
C MET A 99 -2.63 15.58 5.26
N VAL A 100 -3.59 15.84 4.37
CA VAL A 100 -4.41 17.06 4.41
C VAL A 100 -5.20 17.13 5.71
N GLY A 101 -5.84 16.03 6.13
CA GLY A 101 -6.56 15.96 7.39
C GLY A 101 -5.67 16.28 8.60
N THR A 102 -4.46 15.71 8.65
CA THR A 102 -3.48 15.99 9.69
C THR A 102 -3.03 17.45 9.68
N ALA A 103 -2.79 18.03 8.50
CA ALA A 103 -2.43 19.44 8.36
C ALA A 103 -3.53 20.37 8.90
N LEU A 104 -4.79 20.06 8.58
CA LEU A 104 -5.96 20.81 9.06
C LEU A 104 -6.16 20.68 10.57
N LEU A 105 -5.92 19.50 11.14
CA LEU A 105 -5.98 19.30 12.59
C LEU A 105 -4.89 20.10 13.30
N LEU A 106 -3.64 20.03 12.81
CA LEU A 106 -2.51 20.73 13.40
C LEU A 106 -2.51 22.24 13.15
N SER A 107 -3.23 22.74 12.14
CA SER A 107 -3.43 24.17 11.95
C SER A 107 -4.44 24.78 12.93
N ARG A 108 -5.21 23.94 13.63
CA ARG A 108 -6.22 24.34 14.61
C ARG A 108 -5.77 24.14 16.06
N ALA A 109 -4.66 23.47 16.28
CA ALA A 109 -4.00 23.28 17.57
C ALA A 109 -3.02 24.43 17.85
#